data_AF-A0A444XG27-F1
#
_entry.id   AF-A0A444XG27-F1
#
_cell.length_a   1.000
_cell.length_b   1.000
_cell.length_c   1.000
_cell.angle_alpha   90.00
_cell.angle_beta   90.00
_cell.angle_gamma   90.00
#
_symmetry.space_group_name_H-M   'P 1'
#
loop_
_entity.id
_entity.type
_entity.pdbx_description
1 polymer ?
#
loop_
_entity_poly.entity_id
_entity_poly.type
_entity_poly.pdbx_seq_one_letter_code
_entity_poly.pdbx_strand_id
1 'polypeptide(L)'
;MEQGYRFLVLFLLAMMFSRAMCIRHHKSTNNNNGSSSSPSSSSINGSFCLSWRLGVETNNVLPWPTVPTECLQYVENYMIHGQYEQDLDLIMEQAMSFVSTITLAGDSKDAWILDVDDTCISNLFYYKSKKYGCDPYDPSGFRAWAMKGWCTAIPSVLGMFNKLIDKGFKVIMLTGRDQETLGQVTRDNLHNQGFIGYQRLVMR
;
A
#
# COMPACT_ATOMS: atom_id res chain seq x y z
N MET A 1 22.60 -29.52 8.56
CA MET A 1 22.40 -28.71 7.35
C MET A 1 21.01 -28.14 7.40
N GLU A 2 20.84 -26.96 8.01
CA GLU A 2 19.62 -26.17 7.88
C GLU A 2 20.06 -24.75 7.51
N GLN A 3 19.79 -24.35 6.28
CA GLN A 3 20.08 -23.03 5.75
C GLN A 3 18.90 -22.11 6.09
N GLY A 4 19.01 -21.43 7.22
CA GLY A 4 18.11 -20.35 7.59
C GLY A 4 18.36 -19.14 6.70
N TYR A 5 17.48 -18.91 5.74
CA TYR A 5 17.34 -17.61 5.10
C TYR A 5 16.92 -16.58 6.16
N ARG A 6 17.65 -15.48 6.29
CA ARG A 6 17.21 -14.34 7.11
C ARG A 6 16.31 -13.47 6.24
N PHE A 7 15.02 -13.78 6.23
CA PHE A 7 14.02 -12.97 5.55
C PHE A 7 13.66 -11.78 6.43
N LEU A 8 13.91 -10.56 5.94
CA LEU A 8 13.25 -9.37 6.43
C LEU A 8 12.12 -9.03 5.45
N VAL A 9 10.90 -9.41 5.79
CA VAL A 9 9.69 -9.02 5.07
C VAL A 9 9.21 -7.71 5.67
N LEU A 10 9.54 -6.58 5.04
CA LEU A 10 8.87 -5.32 5.31
C LEU A 10 7.61 -5.29 4.45
N PHE A 11 6.49 -5.69 5.03
CA PHE A 11 5.19 -5.35 4.48
C PHE A 11 5.09 -3.82 4.49
N LEU A 12 5.15 -3.19 3.31
CA LEU A 12 4.83 -1.78 3.12
C LEU A 12 3.30 -1.59 3.05
N LEU A 13 2.60 -2.18 4.02
CA LEU A 13 1.37 -1.64 4.56
C LEU A 13 1.76 -1.17 5.95
N ALA A 14 1.49 0.10 6.26
CA ALA A 14 1.95 0.74 7.47
C ALA A 14 1.83 -0.18 8.70
N MET A 15 2.95 -0.31 9.42
CA MET A 15 3.09 -0.82 10.78
C MET A 15 3.25 -2.33 11.00
N MET A 16 4.49 -2.69 11.36
CA MET A 16 4.71 -3.58 12.50
C MET A 16 5.84 -3.04 13.38
N PHE A 17 5.59 -1.98 14.15
CA PHE A 17 6.23 -1.80 15.46
C PHE A 17 5.26 -1.17 16.45
N SER A 18 5.24 -1.77 17.65
CA SER A 18 4.54 -1.35 18.88
C SER A 18 3.09 -1.81 19.03
N ARG A 19 2.94 -3.04 19.55
CA ARG A 19 1.85 -3.37 20.46
C ARG A 19 1.96 -2.42 21.66
N ALA A 20 1.08 -1.42 21.75
CA ALA A 20 0.74 -0.77 23.00
C ALA A 20 -0.77 -0.89 23.17
N MET A 21 -1.17 -1.54 24.26
CA MET A 21 -2.56 -1.75 24.63
C MET A 21 -3.30 -0.41 24.70
N CYS A 22 -4.46 -0.31 24.04
CA CYS A 22 -5.46 0.65 24.46
C CYS A 22 -6.67 -0.10 25.02
N ILE A 23 -6.81 0.02 26.34
CA ILE A 23 -7.91 -0.49 27.15
C ILE A 23 -9.21 0.16 26.65
N ARG A 24 -10.19 -0.66 26.26
CA ARG A 24 -11.56 -0.17 25.99
C ARG A 24 -12.15 0.32 27.31
N HIS A 25 -12.37 1.63 27.43
CA HIS A 25 -13.32 2.17 28.40
C HIS A 25 -14.52 2.72 27.65
N HIS A 26 -15.56 1.89 27.55
CA HIS A 26 -16.85 2.29 27.00
C HIS A 26 -17.61 3.05 28.09
N LYS A 27 -17.70 4.38 27.97
CA LYS A 27 -18.65 5.16 28.75
C LYS A 27 -19.63 5.81 27.79
N SER A 28 -20.84 5.24 27.75
CA SER A 28 -21.99 5.89 27.14
C SER A 28 -22.45 6.98 28.09
N THR A 29 -22.44 8.23 27.64
CA THR A 29 -23.14 9.32 28.30
C THR A 29 -23.92 10.09 27.26
N ASN A 30 -25.24 9.86 27.28
CA ASN A 30 -26.25 10.75 26.71
C ASN A 30 -26.15 12.11 27.39
N ASN A 31 -26.07 13.18 26.61
CA ASN A 31 -26.58 14.48 27.04
C ASN A 31 -26.99 15.31 25.83
N ASN A 32 -28.30 15.52 25.72
CA ASN A 32 -28.90 16.57 24.91
C ASN A 32 -28.54 17.92 25.51
N ASN A 33 -28.07 18.86 24.68
CA ASN A 33 -28.45 20.26 24.79
C ASN A 33 -28.17 20.97 23.46
N GLY A 34 -29.21 21.67 22.98
CA GLY A 34 -29.20 22.34 21.70
C GLY A 34 -28.30 23.58 21.68
N SER A 35 -27.63 23.76 20.56
CA SER A 35 -27.35 25.06 19.98
C SER A 35 -27.27 24.90 18.47
N SER A 36 -28.13 25.65 17.78
CA SER A 36 -28.29 25.69 16.34
C SER A 36 -27.06 26.33 15.69
N SER A 37 -26.16 25.49 15.22
CA SER A 37 -25.29 25.80 14.08
C SER A 37 -25.26 24.53 13.25
N SER A 38 -25.83 24.56 12.04
CA SER A 38 -25.75 23.43 11.13
C SER A 38 -24.28 23.11 10.90
N PRO A 39 -23.74 22.00 11.39
CA PRO A 39 -22.43 21.57 10.96
C PRO A 39 -22.63 21.26 9.48
N SER A 40 -21.90 21.93 8.60
CA SER A 40 -21.82 21.51 7.21
C SER A 40 -21.59 20.00 7.21
N SER A 41 -22.52 19.20 6.70
CA SER A 41 -22.45 17.74 6.71
C SER A 41 -21.12 17.21 6.15
N SER A 42 -20.43 18.02 5.35
CA SER A 42 -19.06 17.81 4.87
C SER A 42 -17.98 17.72 5.97
N SER A 43 -18.06 18.49 7.06
CA SER A 43 -17.01 18.52 8.10
C SER A 43 -17.10 17.35 9.07
N ILE A 44 -18.32 16.89 9.39
CA ILE A 44 -18.55 15.68 10.20
C ILE A 44 -18.09 14.43 9.44
N ASN A 45 -18.38 14.35 8.14
CA ASN A 45 -17.97 13.22 7.30
C ASN A 45 -16.44 13.14 7.13
N GLY A 46 -15.76 14.29 7.00
CA GLY A 46 -14.29 14.31 6.88
C GLY A 46 -13.56 13.74 8.11
N SER A 47 -14.06 14.02 9.32
CA SER A 47 -13.47 13.52 10.57
C SER A 47 -13.62 11.99 10.73
N PHE A 48 -14.79 11.46 10.39
CA PHE A 48 -15.02 10.01 10.37
C PHE A 48 -14.09 9.31 9.37
N CYS A 49 -14.00 9.80 8.14
CA CYS A 49 -13.23 9.14 7.08
C CYS A 49 -11.73 9.15 7.34
N LEU A 50 -11.21 10.20 7.97
CA LEU A 50 -9.84 10.23 8.46
C LEU A 50 -9.61 9.16 9.54
N SER A 51 -10.51 9.08 10.51
CA SER A 51 -10.42 8.07 11.59
C SER A 51 -10.57 6.65 11.04
N TRP A 52 -11.44 6.46 10.05
CA TRP A 52 -11.64 5.20 9.35
C TRP A 52 -10.38 4.78 8.59
N ARG A 53 -9.77 5.67 7.79
CA ARG A 53 -8.49 5.40 7.09
C ARG A 53 -7.42 4.99 8.09
N LEU A 54 -7.23 5.78 9.15
CA LEU A 54 -6.27 5.44 10.20
C LEU A 54 -6.57 4.06 10.82
N GLY A 55 -7.84 3.77 11.10
CA GLY A 55 -8.27 2.46 11.62
C GLY A 55 -7.96 1.30 10.67
N VAL A 56 -8.09 1.51 9.36
CA VAL A 56 -7.73 0.53 8.32
C VAL A 56 -6.22 0.34 8.22
N GLU A 57 -5.45 1.43 8.07
CA GLU A 57 -3.97 1.40 8.00
C GLU A 57 -3.34 0.80 9.26
N THR A 58 -4.01 0.95 10.41
CA THR A 58 -3.58 0.39 11.70
C THR A 58 -4.13 -0.99 11.99
N ASN A 59 -4.82 -1.62 11.03
CA ASN A 59 -5.41 -2.95 11.13
C ASN A 59 -6.40 -3.11 12.30
N ASN A 60 -7.01 -2.01 12.75
CA ASN A 60 -8.01 -1.97 13.81
C ASN A 60 -9.44 -2.10 13.29
N VAL A 61 -9.65 -1.88 11.99
CA VAL A 61 -10.94 -2.01 11.29
C VAL A 61 -10.84 -3.14 10.28
N LEU A 62 -11.50 -4.26 10.55
CA LEU A 62 -11.57 -5.44 9.67
C LEU A 62 -12.88 -6.24 9.90
N PRO A 63 -13.43 -6.91 8.86
CA PRO A 63 -13.13 -6.72 7.44
C PRO A 63 -13.81 -5.45 6.91
N TRP A 64 -13.25 -4.87 5.84
CA TRP A 64 -13.84 -3.74 5.10
C TRP A 64 -13.89 -4.11 3.61
N PRO A 65 -14.96 -4.76 3.13
CA PRO A 65 -15.02 -5.24 1.74
C PRO A 65 -15.07 -4.12 0.70
N THR A 66 -15.47 -2.92 1.11
CA THR A 66 -15.49 -1.68 0.32
C THR A 66 -15.17 -0.49 1.20
N VAL A 67 -14.75 0.61 0.59
CA VAL A 67 -14.68 1.92 1.23
C VAL A 67 -16.13 2.37 1.59
N PRO A 68 -16.39 2.92 2.79
CA PRO A 68 -17.67 3.52 3.13
C PRO A 68 -18.05 4.59 2.10
N THR A 69 -19.28 4.55 1.60
CA THR A 69 -19.73 5.46 0.52
C THR A 69 -19.64 6.93 0.88
N GLU A 70 -19.83 7.26 2.16
CA GLU A 70 -19.66 8.59 2.74
C GLU A 70 -18.20 9.09 2.69
N CYS A 71 -17.24 8.18 2.50
CA CYS A 71 -15.81 8.47 2.44
C CYS A 71 -15.25 8.58 1.02
N LEU A 72 -16.09 8.46 -0.02
CA LEU A 72 -15.66 8.58 -1.41
C LEU A 72 -14.83 9.84 -1.67
N GLN A 73 -15.38 11.01 -1.33
CA GLN A 73 -14.70 12.29 -1.57
C GLN A 73 -13.41 12.42 -0.73
N TYR A 74 -13.41 11.87 0.49
CA TYR A 74 -12.22 11.86 1.33
C TYR A 74 -11.10 11.02 0.71
N VAL A 75 -11.40 9.79 0.25
CA VAL A 75 -10.41 8.90 -0.35
C VAL A 75 -9.91 9.45 -1.68
N GLU A 76 -10.80 9.97 -2.53
CA GLU A 76 -10.40 10.69 -3.74
C GLU A 76 -9.41 11.81 -3.43
N ASN A 77 -9.74 12.66 -2.46
CA ASN A 77 -8.87 13.77 -2.07
C ASN A 77 -7.52 13.28 -1.55
N TYR A 78 -7.51 12.26 -0.69
CA TYR A 78 -6.30 11.65 -0.16
C TYR A 78 -5.38 11.12 -1.28
N MET A 79 -5.96 10.40 -2.26
CA MET A 79 -5.21 9.71 -3.30
C MET A 79 -4.66 10.63 -4.41
N ILE A 80 -5.25 11.80 -4.64
CA ILE A 80 -4.88 12.65 -5.80
C ILE A 80 -4.49 14.10 -5.46
N HIS A 81 -4.59 14.52 -4.19
CA HIS A 81 -4.27 15.90 -3.78
C HIS A 81 -3.06 15.98 -2.82
N GLY A 82 -2.16 14.99 -2.84
CA GLY A 82 -0.81 15.14 -2.27
C GLY A 82 -0.57 14.49 -0.91
N GLN A 83 -1.62 14.12 -0.15
CA GLN A 83 -1.41 13.51 1.17
C GLN A 83 -0.89 12.07 1.04
N TYR A 84 -1.40 11.29 0.08
CA TYR A 84 -0.89 9.96 -0.21
C TYR A 84 0.60 9.98 -0.57
N GLU A 85 1.02 10.93 -1.40
CA GLU A 85 2.42 11.11 -1.80
C GLU A 85 3.30 11.50 -0.61
N GLN A 86 2.84 12.42 0.25
CA GLN A 86 3.56 12.79 1.48
C GLN A 86 3.72 11.62 2.46
N ASP A 87 2.66 10.83 2.65
CA ASP A 87 2.68 9.65 3.51
C ASP A 87 3.69 8.61 2.95
N LEU A 88 3.70 8.40 1.63
CA LEU A 88 4.66 7.52 0.96
C LEU A 88 6.11 8.02 1.09
N ASP A 89 6.36 9.29 0.82
CA ASP A 89 7.71 9.87 0.88
C ASP A 89 8.31 9.74 2.27
N LEU A 90 7.52 10.01 3.31
CA LEU A 90 7.93 9.84 4.71
C LEU A 90 8.34 8.39 4.99
N ILE A 91 7.49 7.42 4.63
CA ILE A 91 7.76 5.99 4.90
C ILE A 91 8.98 5.51 4.08
N MET A 92 9.11 5.95 2.82
CA MET A 92 10.25 5.60 1.97
C MET A 92 11.55 6.19 2.50
N GLU A 93 11.55 7.41 3.02
CA GLU A 93 12.71 8.00 3.67
C GLU A 93 13.16 7.16 4.87
N GLN A 94 12.23 6.75 5.74
CA GLN A 94 12.54 5.89 6.88
C GLN A 94 13.09 4.52 6.43
N ALA A 95 12.47 3.90 5.43
CA ALA A 95 12.94 2.62 4.88
C ALA A 95 14.34 2.75 4.27
N MET A 96 14.61 3.80 3.49
CA MET A 96 15.92 4.06 2.90
C MET A 96 16.99 4.36 3.94
N SER A 97 16.63 5.05 5.03
CA SER A 97 17.52 5.29 6.17
C SER A 97 17.92 3.96 6.82
N PHE A 98 16.94 3.11 7.14
CA PHE A 98 17.18 1.78 7.66
C PHE A 98 18.05 0.93 6.73
N VAL A 99 17.73 0.87 5.43
CA VAL A 99 18.54 0.16 4.40
C VAL A 99 19.99 0.63 4.43
N SER A 100 20.24 1.93 4.64
CA SER A 100 21.58 2.50 4.66
C SER A 100 22.42 1.96 5.85
N THR A 101 21.78 1.58 6.96
CA THR A 101 22.47 1.00 8.14
C THR A 101 22.90 -0.45 7.96
N ILE A 102 22.36 -1.17 6.97
CA ILE A 102 22.64 -2.61 6.79
C ILE A 102 23.99 -2.80 6.11
N THR A 103 24.87 -3.60 6.70
CA THR A 103 26.07 -4.13 6.03
C THR A 103 25.76 -5.49 5.44
N LEU A 104 25.91 -5.65 4.13
CA LEU A 104 25.66 -6.94 3.46
C LEU A 104 26.76 -7.95 3.82
N ALA A 105 26.36 -9.23 3.93
CA ALA A 105 27.28 -10.31 4.29
C ALA A 105 28.26 -10.68 3.15
N GLY A 106 27.98 -10.24 1.92
CA GLY A 106 28.79 -10.54 0.74
C GLY A 106 28.61 -11.97 0.20
N ASP A 107 27.73 -12.77 0.79
CA ASP A 107 27.43 -14.15 0.38
C ASP A 107 26.32 -14.26 -0.68
N SER A 108 25.84 -13.11 -1.18
CA SER A 108 24.75 -12.96 -2.15
C SER A 108 23.38 -13.46 -1.66
N LYS A 109 23.14 -13.55 -0.35
CA LYS A 109 21.85 -14.02 0.21
C LYS A 109 21.01 -12.93 0.88
N ASP A 110 21.52 -11.71 0.99
CA ASP A 110 20.76 -10.58 1.50
C ASP A 110 19.68 -10.17 0.48
N ALA A 111 18.43 -10.47 0.79
CA ALA A 111 17.29 -10.26 -0.09
C ALA A 111 16.31 -9.23 0.48
N TRP A 112 15.63 -8.53 -0.42
CA TRP A 112 14.52 -7.64 -0.08
C TRP A 112 13.29 -8.08 -0.87
N ILE A 113 12.15 -8.24 -0.19
CA ILE A 113 10.91 -8.62 -0.85
C ILE A 113 10.05 -7.37 -1.04
N LEU A 114 9.54 -7.17 -2.25
CA LEU A 114 8.57 -6.12 -2.57
C LEU A 114 7.29 -6.77 -3.10
N ASP A 115 6.14 -6.32 -2.61
CA ASP A 115 4.88 -6.55 -3.30
C ASP A 115 4.83 -5.71 -4.60
N VAL A 116 3.97 -6.07 -5.54
CA VAL A 116 3.86 -5.40 -6.85
C VAL A 116 2.70 -4.42 -6.90
N ASP A 117 1.47 -4.89 -6.68
CA ASP A 117 0.25 -4.11 -6.88
C ASP A 117 0.05 -3.11 -5.73
N ASP A 118 -0.15 -1.83 -6.08
CA ASP A 118 -0.24 -0.70 -5.14
C ASP A 118 0.95 -0.58 -4.16
N THR A 119 2.08 -1.23 -4.50
CA THR A 119 3.39 -1.07 -3.85
C THR A 119 4.43 -0.59 -4.87
N CYS A 120 4.74 -1.38 -5.90
CA CYS A 120 5.64 -0.96 -6.97
C CYS A 120 4.91 -0.20 -8.08
N ILE A 121 3.75 -0.72 -8.50
CA ILE A 121 2.95 -0.15 -9.59
C ILE A 121 1.52 0.12 -9.10
N SER A 122 0.97 1.27 -9.50
CA SER A 122 -0.31 1.75 -8.99
C SER A 122 -1.49 1.25 -9.83
N ASN A 123 -2.55 0.84 -9.12
CA ASN A 123 -3.87 0.51 -9.67
C ASN A 123 -4.86 1.66 -9.55
N LEU A 124 -4.41 2.87 -9.18
CA LEU A 124 -5.26 4.05 -8.97
C LEU A 124 -6.20 4.33 -10.15
N PHE A 125 -5.74 4.17 -11.39
CA PHE A 125 -6.59 4.36 -12.57
C PHE A 125 -7.74 3.35 -12.68
N TYR A 126 -7.52 2.10 -12.26
CA TYR A 126 -8.61 1.14 -12.14
C TYR A 126 -9.60 1.59 -11.07
N TYR A 127 -9.10 1.91 -9.88
CA TYR A 127 -9.95 2.25 -8.74
C TYR A 127 -10.70 3.57 -8.92
N LYS A 128 -10.19 4.52 -9.71
CA LYS A 128 -10.95 5.71 -10.12
C LYS A 128 -12.26 5.35 -10.82
N SER A 129 -12.26 4.30 -11.65
CA SER A 129 -13.49 3.78 -12.29
C SER A 129 -14.40 2.98 -11.36
N LYS A 130 -13.90 2.62 -10.16
CA LYS A 130 -14.60 1.88 -9.10
C LYS A 130 -14.85 2.75 -7.87
N LYS A 131 -14.97 4.07 -8.07
CA LYS A 131 -15.19 5.08 -7.02
C LYS A 131 -14.21 4.90 -5.85
N TYR A 132 -12.93 4.79 -6.17
CA TYR A 132 -11.84 4.61 -5.22
C TYR A 132 -12.06 3.47 -4.21
N GLY A 133 -12.77 2.40 -4.61
CA GLY A 133 -13.03 1.23 -3.78
C GLY A 133 -14.39 1.23 -3.07
N CYS A 134 -15.26 2.22 -3.31
CA CYS A 134 -16.66 2.17 -2.84
C CYS A 134 -17.50 1.14 -3.60
N ASP A 135 -17.15 0.83 -4.86
CA ASP A 135 -17.80 -0.25 -5.59
C ASP A 135 -17.13 -1.59 -5.23
N PRO A 136 -17.87 -2.72 -5.15
CA PRO A 136 -17.32 -4.03 -4.84
C PRO A 136 -16.20 -4.46 -5.80
N TYR A 137 -15.24 -5.23 -5.28
CA TYR A 137 -14.16 -5.78 -6.10
C TYR A 137 -14.72 -6.70 -7.20
N ASP A 138 -14.28 -6.44 -8.42
CA ASP A 138 -14.65 -7.17 -9.63
C ASP A 138 -13.40 -7.88 -10.18
N PRO A 139 -13.19 -9.17 -9.87
CA PRO A 139 -11.99 -9.89 -10.27
C PRO A 139 -11.80 -9.97 -11.78
N SER A 140 -12.90 -10.13 -12.53
CA SER A 140 -12.86 -10.24 -13.99
C SER A 140 -12.53 -8.89 -14.62
N GLY A 141 -13.15 -7.82 -14.12
CA GLY A 141 -12.85 -6.44 -14.54
C GLY A 141 -11.41 -6.03 -14.21
N PHE A 142 -10.93 -6.34 -13.01
CA PHE A 142 -9.54 -6.07 -12.63
C PHE A 142 -8.57 -6.80 -13.54
N ARG A 143 -8.80 -8.10 -13.79
CA ARG A 143 -7.95 -8.88 -14.69
C ARG A 143 -7.94 -8.31 -16.11
N ALA A 144 -9.10 -7.96 -16.66
CA ALA A 144 -9.17 -7.34 -17.99
C ALA A 144 -8.46 -5.99 -18.05
N TRP A 145 -8.47 -5.22 -16.96
CA TRP A 145 -7.71 -3.98 -16.85
C TRP A 145 -6.20 -4.24 -16.72
N ALA A 146 -5.78 -5.17 -15.87
CA ALA A 146 -4.38 -5.53 -15.64
C ALA A 146 -3.71 -6.08 -16.91
N MET A 147 -4.47 -6.78 -17.77
CA MET A 147 -4.03 -7.24 -19.09
C MET A 147 -3.61 -6.10 -20.03
N LYS A 148 -4.00 -4.85 -19.75
CA LYS A 148 -3.55 -3.69 -20.54
C LYS A 148 -2.09 -3.32 -20.25
N GLY A 149 -1.57 -3.67 -19.06
CA GLY A 149 -0.18 -3.37 -18.68
C GLY A 149 0.13 -1.89 -18.55
N TRP A 150 -0.84 -1.09 -18.08
CA TRP A 150 -0.75 0.37 -17.99
C TRP A 150 -0.61 0.89 -16.55
N CYS A 151 -0.26 0.03 -15.59
CA CYS A 151 0.01 0.48 -14.23
C CYS A 151 1.25 1.40 -14.26
N THR A 152 1.22 2.50 -13.53
CA THR A 152 2.34 3.45 -13.43
C THR A 152 3.20 3.12 -12.22
N ALA A 153 4.51 3.38 -12.26
CA ALA A 153 5.37 3.30 -11.08
C ALA A 153 4.82 4.19 -9.95
N ILE A 154 4.98 3.71 -8.71
CA ILE A 154 4.93 4.57 -7.52
C ILE A 154 6.34 5.15 -7.36
N PRO A 155 6.56 6.46 -7.60
CA PRO A 155 7.90 7.02 -7.78
C PRO A 155 8.83 6.81 -6.58
N SER A 156 8.33 7.00 -5.37
CA SER A 156 9.10 6.88 -4.13
C SER A 156 9.58 5.44 -3.91
N VAL A 157 8.78 4.44 -4.30
CA VAL A 157 9.14 3.02 -4.24
C VAL A 157 10.13 2.63 -5.34
N LEU A 158 10.01 3.21 -6.54
CA LEU A 158 11.01 3.03 -7.61
C LEU A 158 12.38 3.57 -7.16
N GLY A 159 12.43 4.72 -6.49
CA GLY A 159 13.65 5.25 -5.90
C GLY A 159 14.29 4.31 -4.87
N MET A 160 13.47 3.73 -3.98
CA MET A 160 13.91 2.73 -3.02
C MET A 160 14.41 1.45 -3.72
N PHE A 161 13.70 0.97 -4.75
CA PHE A 161 14.10 -0.19 -5.54
C PHE A 161 15.50 0.00 -6.15
N ASN A 162 15.76 1.13 -6.81
CA ASN A 162 17.07 1.42 -7.39
C ASN A 162 18.17 1.43 -6.32
N LYS A 163 17.91 2.04 -5.16
CA LYS A 163 18.86 2.04 -4.04
C LYS A 163 19.15 0.65 -3.50
N LEU A 164 18.16 -0.24 -3.45
CA LEU A 164 18.35 -1.64 -3.05
C LEU A 164 19.24 -2.38 -4.05
N ILE A 165 19.00 -2.21 -5.35
CA ILE A 165 19.81 -2.79 -6.42
C ILE A 165 21.25 -2.28 -6.35
N ASP A 166 21.46 -0.96 -6.26
CA ASP A 166 22.78 -0.33 -6.17
C ASP A 166 23.57 -0.80 -4.95
N LYS A 167 22.89 -1.03 -3.83
CA LYS A 167 23.50 -1.56 -2.61
C LYS A 167 23.87 -3.04 -2.70
N GLY A 168 23.31 -3.77 -3.67
CA GLY A 168 23.60 -5.19 -3.91
C GLY A 168 22.60 -6.17 -3.30
N PHE A 169 21.42 -5.71 -2.86
CA PHE A 169 20.36 -6.62 -2.40
C PHE A 169 19.82 -7.47 -3.54
N LYS A 170 19.43 -8.70 -3.23
CA LYS A 170 18.60 -9.55 -4.09
C LYS A 170 17.14 -9.16 -3.95
N VAL A 171 16.66 -8.26 -4.80
CA VAL A 171 15.24 -7.86 -4.78
C VAL A 171 14.37 -8.97 -5.38
N ILE A 172 13.40 -9.44 -4.62
CA ILE A 172 12.41 -10.43 -5.05
C ILE A 172 11.05 -9.73 -5.10
N MET A 173 10.44 -9.72 -6.27
CA MET A 173 9.08 -9.24 -6.46
C MET A 173 8.10 -10.38 -6.14
N LEU A 174 7.09 -10.11 -5.33
CA LEU A 174 6.02 -11.05 -4.99
C LEU A 174 4.69 -10.42 -5.38
N THR A 175 3.79 -11.18 -6.01
CA THR A 175 2.47 -10.64 -6.41
C THR A 175 1.40 -11.72 -6.35
N GLY A 176 0.18 -11.28 -6.02
CA GLY A 176 -1.03 -12.09 -6.13
C GLY A 176 -1.53 -12.28 -7.57
N ARG A 177 -0.92 -11.62 -8.56
CA ARG A 177 -1.26 -11.82 -9.98
C ARG A 177 -0.95 -13.26 -10.40
N ASP A 178 -1.85 -13.79 -11.20
CA ASP A 178 -1.79 -15.16 -11.73
C ASP A 178 -0.70 -15.29 -12.81
N GLN A 179 0.20 -16.27 -12.66
CA GLN A 179 1.35 -16.44 -13.54
C GLN A 179 0.94 -16.80 -14.98
N GLU A 180 -0.03 -17.71 -15.13
CA GLU A 180 -0.44 -18.22 -16.43
C GLU A 180 -0.96 -17.10 -17.33
N THR A 181 -1.66 -16.15 -16.72
CA THR A 181 -2.51 -15.22 -17.48
C THR A 181 -2.01 -13.78 -17.44
N LEU A 182 -1.37 -13.37 -16.35
CA LEU A 182 -0.82 -12.02 -16.18
C LEU A 182 0.72 -11.99 -16.18
N GLY A 183 1.38 -13.14 -16.36
CA GLY A 183 2.83 -13.25 -16.22
C GLY A 183 3.62 -12.32 -17.15
N GLN A 184 3.35 -12.39 -18.46
CA GLN A 184 4.12 -11.60 -19.43
C GLN A 184 3.83 -10.11 -19.31
N VAL A 185 2.55 -9.73 -19.28
CA VAL A 185 2.15 -8.32 -19.16
C VAL A 185 2.67 -7.67 -17.87
N THR A 186 2.73 -8.40 -16.75
CA THR A 186 3.28 -7.87 -15.50
C THR A 186 4.78 -7.63 -15.61
N ARG A 187 5.54 -8.54 -16.24
CA ARG A 187 6.98 -8.33 -16.48
C ARG A 187 7.23 -7.14 -17.39
N ASP A 188 6.48 -7.05 -18.49
CA ASP A 188 6.63 -5.95 -19.45
C ASP A 188 6.27 -4.61 -18.80
N ASN A 189 5.20 -4.58 -18.01
CA ASN A 189 4.81 -3.38 -17.28
C ASN A 189 5.87 -2.96 -16.26
N LEU A 190 6.39 -3.88 -15.42
CA LEU A 190 7.45 -3.58 -14.46
C LEU A 190 8.70 -3.03 -15.15
N HIS A 191 9.13 -3.68 -16.23
CA HIS A 191 10.28 -3.24 -17.03
C HIS A 191 10.07 -1.83 -17.58
N ASN A 192 8.91 -1.57 -18.20
CA ASN A 192 8.57 -0.26 -18.77
C ASN A 192 8.44 0.85 -17.72
N GLN A 193 8.14 0.49 -16.47
CA GLN A 193 8.06 1.41 -15.33
C GLN A 193 9.40 1.56 -14.59
N GLY A 194 10.49 0.96 -15.09
CA GLY A 194 11.84 1.15 -14.55
C GLY A 194 12.25 0.15 -13.46
N PHE A 195 11.41 -0.82 -13.10
CA PHE A 195 11.77 -1.88 -12.16
C PHE A 195 12.63 -2.96 -12.82
N ILE A 196 13.88 -2.60 -13.13
CA ILE A 196 14.84 -3.44 -13.86
C ILE A 196 15.90 -3.98 -12.90
N GLY A 197 16.22 -5.28 -13.00
CA GLY A 197 17.31 -5.89 -12.22
C GLY A 197 16.87 -6.67 -10.97
N TYR A 198 15.57 -6.83 -10.72
CA TYR A 198 15.10 -7.74 -9.67
C TYR A 198 15.55 -9.18 -9.94
N GLN A 199 15.85 -9.92 -8.87
CA GLN A 199 16.37 -11.29 -8.91
C GLN A 199 15.32 -12.31 -9.36
N ARG A 200 14.07 -12.13 -8.93
CA ARG A 200 12.96 -13.05 -9.25
C ARG A 200 11.63 -12.32 -9.12
N LEU A 201 10.67 -12.68 -9.99
CA LEU A 201 9.26 -12.39 -9.82
C LEU A 201 8.55 -13.70 -9.44
N VAL A 202 7.88 -13.71 -8.29
CA VAL A 202 7.08 -14.80 -7.76
C VAL A 202 5.61 -14.42 -7.89
N MET A 203 4.85 -15.26 -8.57
CA MET A 203 3.45 -15.03 -8.92
C MET A 203 2.58 -16.18 -8.39
N ARG A 204 1.27 -15.96 -8.32
CA ARG A 204 0.30 -16.97 -7.91
C ARG A 204 0.10 -18.03 -8.99
#